data_AF-A0A091PFA9-F1
#
_entry.id   AF-A0A091PFA9-F1
#
_cell.length_a   1.000
_cell.length_b   1.000
_cell.length_c   1.000
_cell.angle_alpha   90.00
_cell.angle_beta   90.00
_cell.angle_gamma   90.00
#
_symmetry.space_group_name_H-M   'P 1'
#
loop_
_entity.id
_entity.type
_entity.pdbx_description
1 polymer ?
#
loop_
_entity_poly.entity_id
_entity_poly.type
_entity_poly.pdbx_seq_one_letter_code
_entity_poly.pdbx_strand_id
1 'polypeptide(L)'
;DPLVTPMGPISRFGGSAHNILQCAIIQDSNMMSLKAMSFSDGGNKILNPSKAPHHHAAEKTTCIRSPISTDESTIQELEQKLLEREGELQELQLSFEEKEVSSCQAYEEKQRRCKEELEGLKQKCNSKLKQTSQKTQRTQQVLHLQVFQLQQEKKQLREELENLMKEQNLLETKLRSYEKEKTSFAPALEETQWEVCQKSGEISLLKQQLKESQTELNTKTTEILSLKAQLKEVRVKMEGLEMKTQDLEGSLRTKAMELEVCENELQRKKNESELLREKVNLLEQEIVDLRTELAVLKEQLSEAREVARPCALVDDAQALQGEVERLRAELKAEQDNNEQMTSSFQHERQTWKEEKEKVIHYQKQLQQSYLHMYKRNQNLEKMLQQLAAGEDGKEPIELNIPGADVPYEDIIATEI
;
A
#
# COMPACT_ATOMS: atom_id res chain seq x y z
N ASP A 1 -5.95 -8.98 -5.21
CA ASP A 1 -5.67 -9.76 -3.98
C ASP A 1 -5.13 -8.86 -2.88
N PRO A 2 -5.34 -9.16 -1.57
CA PRO A 2 -5.67 -10.46 -0.99
C PRO A 2 -7.18 -10.81 -0.96
N LEU A 3 -7.45 -12.09 -0.67
CA LEU A 3 -8.79 -12.71 -0.69
C LEU A 3 -9.61 -12.42 0.57
N VAL A 4 -10.78 -11.81 0.41
CA VAL A 4 -11.83 -11.77 1.43
C VAL A 4 -12.66 -13.04 1.33
N THR A 5 -12.80 -13.79 2.44
CA THR A 5 -13.71 -14.94 2.53
C THR A 5 -15.00 -14.54 3.26
N PRO A 6 -16.17 -14.44 2.57
CA PRO A 6 -17.42 -14.07 3.23
C PRO A 6 -18.04 -15.29 3.93
N MET A 7 -18.52 -15.10 5.17
CA MET A 7 -19.27 -16.11 5.92
C MET A 7 -20.68 -15.62 6.27
N GLY A 8 -21.67 -16.31 5.72
CA GLY A 8 -23.11 -16.12 5.94
C GLY A 8 -23.91 -16.85 4.86
N PRO A 9 -25.26 -16.91 4.95
CA PRO A 9 -26.12 -16.49 6.06
C PRO A 9 -26.68 -17.68 6.86
N ILE A 10 -27.16 -17.45 8.09
CA ILE A 10 -27.88 -18.48 8.87
C ILE A 10 -29.40 -18.36 8.66
N SER A 11 -29.96 -19.29 7.88
CA SER A 11 -31.39 -19.55 7.73
C SER A 11 -31.56 -20.96 7.15
N ARG A 12 -32.49 -21.82 7.55
CA ARG A 12 -33.60 -21.71 8.52
C ARG A 12 -33.70 -23.04 9.29
N PHE A 13 -34.33 -23.03 10.46
CA PHE A 13 -35.53 -23.85 10.65
C PHE A 13 -36.36 -23.33 11.84
N GLY A 14 -37.64 -23.04 11.61
CA GLY A 14 -38.59 -22.74 12.68
C GLY A 14 -39.30 -24.00 13.12
N GLY A 15 -39.21 -24.35 14.40
CA GLY A 15 -39.96 -25.44 15.03
C GLY A 15 -40.80 -24.88 16.17
N SER A 16 -42.13 -25.03 16.09
CA SER A 16 -43.04 -24.48 17.09
C SER A 16 -43.17 -25.39 18.31
N ALA A 17 -43.02 -24.81 19.49
CA ALA A 17 -43.61 -25.32 20.72
C ALA A 17 -44.18 -24.14 21.51
N HIS A 18 -45.50 -24.07 21.63
CA HIS A 18 -46.14 -23.17 22.59
C HIS A 18 -45.67 -23.51 24.01
N ASN A 19 -45.44 -22.49 24.83
CA ASN A 19 -45.67 -22.62 26.26
C ASN A 19 -46.63 -21.52 26.71
N ILE A 20 -47.72 -21.95 27.34
CA ILE A 20 -48.91 -21.13 27.55
C ILE A 20 -48.77 -20.37 28.87
N LEU A 21 -49.00 -19.06 28.85
CA LEU A 21 -49.27 -18.28 30.06
C LEU A 21 -50.65 -18.65 30.61
N GLN A 22 -50.71 -19.67 31.47
CA GLN A 22 -51.91 -19.95 32.27
C GLN A 22 -51.53 -20.34 33.69
N CYS A 23 -52.12 -19.62 34.65
CA CYS A 23 -51.90 -19.86 36.07
C CYS A 23 -52.56 -21.19 36.49
N ALA A 24 -51.75 -22.23 36.70
CA ALA A 24 -52.19 -23.47 37.33
C ALA A 24 -51.77 -23.47 38.81
N ILE A 25 -52.65 -22.97 39.69
CA ILE A 25 -52.51 -23.14 41.14
C ILE A 25 -52.82 -24.61 41.45
N ILE A 26 -51.78 -25.43 41.62
CA ILE A 26 -51.93 -26.80 42.14
C ILE A 26 -51.78 -26.74 43.66
N GLN A 27 -52.91 -26.50 44.33
CA GLN A 27 -53.06 -26.84 45.74
C GLN A 27 -53.34 -28.34 45.84
N ASP A 28 -52.32 -29.14 46.18
CA ASP A 28 -52.54 -30.52 46.64
C ASP A 28 -53.18 -30.50 48.03
N SER A 29 -54.50 -30.30 48.04
CA SER A 29 -55.36 -30.27 49.23
C SER A 29 -56.59 -31.15 48.99
N ASN A 30 -56.37 -32.34 48.44
CA ASN A 30 -57.43 -33.32 48.19
C ASN A 30 -57.70 -34.21 49.41
N MET A 31 -57.88 -33.58 50.58
CA MET A 31 -58.30 -34.26 51.82
C MET A 31 -59.81 -34.54 51.76
N MET A 32 -60.18 -35.56 50.97
CA MET A 32 -61.59 -35.93 50.82
C MET A 32 -62.19 -36.48 52.13
N SER A 33 -63.02 -35.65 52.74
CA SER A 33 -63.80 -35.97 53.94
C SER A 33 -64.80 -37.10 53.65
N LEU A 34 -64.46 -38.33 54.05
CA LEU A 34 -65.47 -39.37 54.30
C LEU A 34 -65.80 -39.45 55.79
N LYS A 35 -67.01 -38.98 56.09
CA LYS A 35 -67.64 -38.95 57.42
C LYS A 35 -68.06 -40.37 57.84
N ALA A 36 -67.08 -41.19 58.23
CA ALA A 36 -67.36 -42.46 58.91
C ALA A 36 -68.10 -42.15 60.22
N MET A 37 -69.33 -42.66 60.37
CA MET A 37 -70.17 -42.35 61.51
C MET A 37 -69.69 -43.11 62.75
N SER A 38 -69.69 -42.43 63.90
CA SER A 38 -69.40 -43.07 65.18
C SER A 38 -70.50 -44.07 65.54
N PHE A 39 -70.09 -45.29 65.84
CA PHE A 39 -70.85 -46.19 66.72
C PHE A 39 -70.00 -46.42 67.96
N SER A 40 -70.48 -45.96 69.10
CA SER A 40 -69.88 -46.16 70.41
C SER A 40 -70.95 -46.39 71.45
N ASP A 41 -70.65 -47.31 72.35
CA ASP A 41 -71.41 -47.70 73.54
C ASP A 41 -72.80 -48.35 73.31
N GLY A 42 -73.19 -49.14 74.29
CA GLY A 42 -74.25 -50.15 74.23
C GLY A 42 -74.00 -51.31 75.21
N GLY A 43 -73.37 -51.04 76.36
CA GLY A 43 -73.00 -52.05 77.35
C GLY A 43 -74.18 -52.79 78.00
N ASN A 44 -73.88 -54.01 78.47
CA ASN A 44 -74.75 -54.96 79.18
C ASN A 44 -75.90 -54.37 80.01
N LYS A 45 -77.07 -55.04 79.96
CA LYS A 45 -77.77 -55.45 81.19
C LYS A 45 -78.18 -56.92 81.15
N ILE A 46 -77.94 -57.60 82.26
CA ILE A 46 -78.26 -59.00 82.52
C ILE A 46 -79.54 -59.04 83.36
N LEU A 47 -80.47 -59.95 83.05
CA LEU A 47 -81.23 -60.64 84.10
C LEU A 47 -81.71 -62.03 83.65
N ASN A 48 -81.88 -62.92 84.63
CA ASN A 48 -82.03 -64.37 84.50
C ASN A 48 -83.26 -64.86 83.70
N PRO A 49 -83.21 -66.11 83.20
CA PRO A 49 -84.40 -66.85 82.77
C PRO A 49 -85.25 -67.30 83.96
N SER A 50 -86.50 -67.68 83.70
CA SER A 50 -87.26 -68.54 84.61
C SER A 50 -88.39 -69.26 83.90
N LYS A 51 -88.34 -70.60 83.96
CA LYS A 51 -89.48 -71.54 83.89
C LYS A 51 -90.27 -71.52 82.57
N ALA A 52 -90.67 -72.61 81.95
CA ALA A 52 -90.52 -74.06 82.08
C ALA A 52 -91.24 -74.61 80.81
N PRO A 53 -91.61 -75.90 80.65
CA PRO A 53 -91.24 -76.54 79.37
C PRO A 53 -92.40 -77.26 78.66
N HIS A 54 -92.02 -77.96 77.59
CA HIS A 54 -92.61 -79.22 77.12
C HIS A 54 -94.09 -79.30 76.67
N HIS A 55 -94.20 -79.77 75.41
CA HIS A 55 -95.13 -80.78 74.91
C HIS A 55 -96.61 -80.46 74.61
N HIS A 56 -96.94 -80.91 73.38
CA HIS A 56 -98.15 -81.58 72.89
C HIS A 56 -99.54 -81.22 73.41
N ALA A 57 -100.40 -80.97 72.42
CA ALA A 57 -101.84 -81.10 72.48
C ALA A 57 -102.31 -82.41 73.13
N ALA A 58 -103.38 -82.30 73.92
CA ALA A 58 -104.22 -83.41 74.35
C ALA A 58 -105.67 -83.12 73.92
N GLU A 59 -105.96 -83.28 72.62
CA GLU A 59 -107.35 -83.33 72.18
C GLU A 59 -107.98 -84.68 72.55
N LYS A 60 -109.14 -84.62 73.22
CA LYS A 60 -110.23 -85.60 73.15
C LYS A 60 -109.89 -87.08 73.47
N THR A 61 -110.56 -87.63 74.49
CA THR A 61 -111.74 -88.50 74.24
C THR A 61 -112.29 -89.05 75.56
N THR A 62 -113.58 -88.86 75.80
CA THR A 62 -114.31 -89.56 76.85
C THR A 62 -114.58 -91.00 76.38
N CYS A 63 -113.99 -92.00 77.03
CA CYS A 63 -114.31 -93.41 76.80
C CYS A 63 -114.63 -94.13 78.12
N ILE A 64 -115.45 -95.17 78.04
CA ILE A 64 -116.02 -95.90 79.18
C ILE A 64 -115.72 -97.39 79.00
N ARG A 65 -115.56 -98.08 80.13
CA ARG A 65 -115.75 -99.53 80.34
C ARG A 65 -114.56 -100.48 80.06
N SER A 66 -114.53 -101.50 80.91
CA SER A 66 -113.94 -102.83 80.72
C SER A 66 -112.40 -102.93 80.82
N PRO A 67 -111.87 -104.11 81.24
CA PRO A 67 -110.47 -104.24 81.67
C PRO A 67 -109.50 -104.34 80.50
N ILE A 68 -108.25 -103.94 80.77
CA ILE A 68 -107.11 -104.09 79.86
C ILE A 68 -106.74 -105.57 79.74
N SER A 69 -106.56 -106.06 78.51
CA SER A 69 -105.95 -107.37 78.25
C SER A 69 -104.43 -107.20 78.20
N THR A 70 -103.71 -107.86 79.11
CA THR A 70 -102.25 -107.84 79.18
C THR A 70 -101.65 -108.76 78.11
N ASP A 71 -101.11 -108.19 77.03
CA ASP A 71 -100.26 -108.91 76.08
C ASP A 71 -98.80 -108.49 76.28
N GLU A 72 -98.10 -109.26 77.13
CA GLU A 72 -96.70 -109.07 77.54
C GLU A 72 -95.74 -108.83 76.37
N SER A 73 -95.99 -109.45 75.21
CA SER A 73 -95.12 -109.32 74.03
C SER A 73 -95.06 -107.88 73.53
N THR A 74 -96.18 -107.15 73.60
CA THR A 74 -96.24 -105.73 73.18
C THR A 74 -95.59 -104.79 74.19
N ILE A 75 -95.55 -105.18 75.47
CA ILE A 75 -94.91 -104.41 76.54
C ILE A 75 -93.39 -104.53 76.42
N GLN A 76 -92.86 -105.74 76.29
CA GLN A 76 -91.41 -105.96 76.10
C GLN A 76 -90.88 -105.28 74.84
N GLU A 77 -91.65 -105.27 73.74
CA GLU A 77 -91.30 -104.51 72.54
C GLU A 77 -91.24 -102.99 72.76
N LEU A 78 -92.04 -102.44 73.69
CA LEU A 78 -92.02 -101.01 74.02
C LEU A 78 -90.91 -100.68 75.02
N GLU A 79 -90.62 -101.57 75.98
CA GLU A 79 -89.49 -101.45 76.90
C GLU A 79 -88.15 -101.50 76.16
N GLN A 80 -87.98 -102.45 75.22
CA GLN A 80 -86.79 -102.53 74.36
C GLN A 80 -86.62 -101.25 73.52
N LYS A 81 -87.69 -100.74 72.91
CA LYS A 81 -87.66 -99.48 72.13
C LYS A 81 -87.40 -98.25 73.02
N LEU A 82 -87.78 -98.29 74.29
CA LEU A 82 -87.48 -97.23 75.26
C LEU A 82 -85.99 -97.26 75.64
N LEU A 83 -85.43 -98.45 75.91
CA LEU A 83 -84.00 -98.63 76.20
C LEU A 83 -83.12 -98.22 75.00
N GLU A 84 -83.53 -98.58 73.77
CA GLU A 84 -82.90 -98.11 72.53
C GLU A 84 -82.95 -96.59 72.41
N ARG A 85 -84.10 -95.96 72.69
CA ARG A 85 -84.26 -94.49 72.70
C ARG A 85 -83.46 -93.79 73.78
N GLU A 86 -83.27 -94.41 74.94
CA GLU A 86 -82.45 -93.90 76.03
C GLU A 86 -80.95 -93.96 75.69
N GLY A 87 -80.53 -95.04 75.01
CA GLY A 87 -79.20 -95.14 74.40
C GLY A 87 -78.96 -94.10 73.28
N GLU A 88 -79.88 -93.98 72.32
CA GLU A 88 -79.85 -92.93 71.27
C GLU A 88 -79.74 -91.52 71.89
N LEU A 89 -80.45 -91.26 73.00
CA LEU A 89 -80.38 -89.99 73.74
C LEU A 89 -79.03 -89.77 74.40
N GLN A 90 -78.44 -90.80 75.00
CA GLN A 90 -77.14 -90.68 75.68
C GLN A 90 -75.98 -90.52 74.67
N GLU A 91 -76.04 -91.21 73.53
CA GLU A 91 -75.12 -90.96 72.40
C GLU A 91 -75.29 -89.54 71.85
N LEU A 92 -76.52 -89.04 71.71
CA LEU A 92 -76.79 -87.67 71.28
C LEU A 92 -76.28 -86.61 72.27
N GLN A 93 -76.37 -86.87 73.58
CA GLN A 93 -75.81 -86.02 74.63
C GLN A 93 -74.28 -85.95 74.53
N LEU A 94 -73.60 -87.10 74.51
CA LEU A 94 -72.14 -87.15 74.35
C LEU A 94 -71.68 -86.49 73.05
N SER A 95 -72.42 -86.70 71.95
CA SER A 95 -72.14 -86.07 70.67
C SER A 95 -72.51 -84.57 70.64
N PHE A 96 -73.30 -84.06 71.58
CA PHE A 96 -73.52 -82.63 71.77
C PHE A 96 -72.38 -82.01 72.59
N GLU A 97 -71.99 -82.64 73.70
CA GLU A 97 -70.85 -82.21 74.54
C GLU A 97 -69.54 -82.16 73.74
N GLU A 98 -69.25 -83.19 72.93
CA GLU A 98 -68.09 -83.22 72.03
C GLU A 98 -68.12 -82.05 71.02
N LYS A 99 -69.30 -81.72 70.46
CA LYS A 99 -69.48 -80.59 69.55
C LYS A 99 -69.39 -79.24 70.26
N GLU A 100 -69.84 -79.13 71.51
CA GLU A 100 -69.70 -77.91 72.32
C GLU A 100 -68.24 -77.66 72.66
N VAL A 101 -67.51 -78.67 73.13
CA VAL A 101 -66.06 -78.60 73.39
C VAL A 101 -65.30 -78.24 72.10
N SER A 102 -65.62 -78.89 70.98
CA SER A 102 -65.03 -78.59 69.67
C SER A 102 -65.33 -77.16 69.21
N SER A 103 -66.55 -76.65 69.46
CA SER A 103 -66.96 -75.29 69.14
C SER A 103 -66.21 -74.26 70.00
N CYS A 104 -66.06 -74.52 71.30
CA CYS A 104 -65.30 -73.68 72.23
C CYS A 104 -63.82 -73.62 71.84
N GLN A 105 -63.17 -74.78 71.59
CA GLN A 105 -61.79 -74.83 71.11
C GLN A 105 -61.62 -74.08 69.78
N ALA A 106 -62.55 -74.24 68.84
CA ALA A 106 -62.52 -73.52 67.57
C ALA A 106 -62.76 -72.01 67.73
N TYR A 107 -63.47 -71.56 68.77
CA TYR A 107 -63.64 -70.14 69.10
C TYR A 107 -62.37 -69.57 69.77
N GLU A 108 -61.81 -70.27 70.76
CA GLU A 108 -60.58 -69.89 71.44
C GLU A 108 -59.41 -69.81 70.46
N GLU A 109 -59.27 -70.78 69.54
CA GLU A 109 -58.21 -70.73 68.54
C GLU A 109 -58.42 -69.60 67.52
N LYS A 110 -59.67 -69.32 67.09
CA LYS A 110 -59.94 -68.12 66.27
C LYS A 110 -59.56 -66.84 67.01
N GLN A 111 -59.83 -66.75 68.31
CA GLN A 111 -59.43 -65.62 69.15
C GLN A 111 -57.89 -65.52 69.27
N ARG A 112 -57.20 -66.65 69.43
CA ARG A 112 -55.73 -66.75 69.45
C ARG A 112 -55.12 -66.25 68.13
N ARG A 113 -55.56 -66.80 67.00
CA ARG A 113 -55.09 -66.39 65.65
C ARG A 113 -55.35 -64.91 65.38
N CYS A 114 -56.53 -64.39 65.75
CA CYS A 114 -56.86 -62.96 65.63
C CYS A 114 -55.94 -62.05 66.45
N LYS A 115 -55.57 -62.45 67.69
CA LYS A 115 -54.58 -61.74 68.51
C LYS A 115 -53.19 -61.75 67.85
N GLU A 116 -52.74 -62.90 67.37
CA GLU A 116 -51.45 -63.07 66.69
C GLU A 116 -51.35 -62.27 65.39
N GLU A 117 -52.42 -62.24 64.59
CA GLU A 117 -52.52 -61.40 63.39
C GLU A 117 -52.47 -59.91 63.73
N LEU A 118 -53.19 -59.47 64.77
CA LEU A 118 -53.18 -58.07 65.24
C LEU A 118 -51.80 -57.66 65.76
N GLU A 119 -51.12 -58.52 66.51
CA GLU A 119 -49.75 -58.27 66.99
C GLU A 119 -48.73 -58.27 65.85
N GLY A 120 -48.83 -59.19 64.89
CA GLY A 120 -48.02 -59.21 63.67
C GLY A 120 -48.20 -57.94 62.82
N LEU A 121 -49.45 -57.48 62.65
CA LEU A 121 -49.76 -56.21 61.98
C LEU A 121 -49.19 -55.01 62.74
N LYS A 122 -49.32 -54.98 64.08
CA LYS A 122 -48.76 -53.94 64.96
C LYS A 122 -47.23 -53.91 64.89
N GLN A 123 -46.56 -55.06 64.90
CA GLN A 123 -45.11 -55.17 64.77
C GLN A 123 -44.62 -54.73 63.37
N LYS A 124 -45.30 -55.18 62.31
CA LYS A 124 -45.02 -54.81 60.91
C LYS A 124 -45.21 -53.31 60.67
N CYS A 125 -46.26 -52.71 61.25
CA CYS A 125 -46.50 -51.27 61.22
C CYS A 125 -45.38 -50.50 61.94
N ASN A 126 -45.07 -50.86 63.19
CA ASN A 126 -43.99 -50.21 63.96
C ASN A 126 -42.61 -50.32 63.28
N SER A 127 -42.28 -51.48 62.72
CA SER A 127 -41.02 -51.70 62.01
C SER A 127 -40.94 -50.87 60.73
N LYS A 128 -42.02 -50.83 59.93
CA LYS A 128 -42.10 -50.01 58.72
C LYS A 128 -42.05 -48.51 59.03
N LEU A 129 -42.68 -48.06 60.13
CA LEU A 129 -42.62 -46.67 60.59
C LEU A 129 -41.20 -46.28 61.01
N LYS A 130 -40.52 -47.08 61.83
CA LYS A 130 -39.12 -46.86 62.25
C LYS A 130 -38.17 -46.84 61.05
N GLN A 131 -38.31 -47.79 60.12
CA GLN A 131 -37.50 -47.86 58.90
C GLN A 131 -37.72 -46.63 58.00
N THR A 132 -38.97 -46.21 57.82
CA THR A 132 -39.31 -45.01 57.02
C THR A 132 -38.76 -43.75 57.67
N SER A 133 -38.95 -43.58 58.98
CA SER A 133 -38.40 -42.45 59.75
C SER A 133 -36.89 -42.35 59.63
N GLN A 134 -36.15 -43.46 59.84
CA GLN A 134 -34.69 -43.47 59.71
C GLN A 134 -34.22 -43.21 58.27
N LYS A 135 -34.95 -43.72 57.26
CA LYS A 135 -34.65 -43.43 55.85
C LYS A 135 -34.82 -41.93 55.56
N THR A 136 -35.95 -41.34 55.95
CA THR A 136 -36.23 -39.91 55.77
C THR A 136 -35.20 -39.05 56.49
N GLN A 137 -34.80 -39.39 57.72
CA GLN A 137 -33.77 -38.67 58.46
C GLN A 137 -32.42 -38.67 57.73
N ARG A 138 -31.98 -39.83 57.21
CA ARG A 138 -30.74 -39.92 56.41
C ARG A 138 -30.82 -39.12 55.11
N THR A 139 -31.95 -39.19 54.40
CA THR A 139 -32.18 -38.38 53.19
C THR A 139 -32.17 -36.89 53.51
N GLN A 140 -32.79 -36.46 54.62
CA GLN A 140 -32.78 -35.07 55.07
C GLN A 140 -31.37 -34.56 55.41
N GLN A 141 -30.54 -35.38 56.06
CA GLN A 141 -29.13 -35.06 56.34
C GLN A 141 -28.32 -34.87 55.06
N VAL A 142 -28.45 -35.77 54.09
CA VAL A 142 -27.75 -35.66 52.78
C VAL A 142 -28.22 -34.42 52.01
N LEU A 143 -29.53 -34.15 51.97
CA LEU A 143 -30.07 -32.95 51.32
C LEU A 143 -29.59 -31.66 51.99
N HIS A 144 -29.46 -31.63 53.32
CA HIS A 144 -28.94 -30.46 54.04
C HIS A 144 -27.48 -30.18 53.69
N LEU A 145 -26.63 -31.23 53.61
CA LEU A 145 -25.25 -31.11 53.14
C LEU A 145 -25.17 -30.64 51.68
N GLN A 146 -26.02 -31.16 50.80
CA GLN A 146 -26.07 -30.76 49.38
C GLN A 146 -26.50 -29.29 49.22
N VAL A 147 -27.46 -28.82 50.02
CA VAL A 147 -27.86 -27.40 50.04
C VAL A 147 -26.72 -26.51 50.54
N PHE A 148 -25.97 -26.93 51.57
CA PHE A 148 -24.80 -26.19 52.06
C PHE A 148 -23.69 -26.11 51.00
N GLN A 149 -23.36 -27.23 50.36
CA GLN A 149 -22.39 -27.32 49.26
C GLN A 149 -22.75 -26.35 48.11
N LEU A 150 -24.00 -26.40 47.63
CA LEU A 150 -24.49 -25.50 46.58
C LEU A 150 -24.52 -24.02 46.99
N GLN A 151 -24.69 -23.72 48.29
CA GLN A 151 -24.59 -22.34 48.80
C GLN A 151 -23.15 -21.84 48.82
N GLN A 152 -22.18 -22.70 49.12
CA GLN A 152 -20.74 -22.38 49.06
C GLN A 152 -20.30 -22.16 47.60
N GLU A 153 -20.61 -23.08 46.70
CA GLU A 153 -20.31 -22.97 45.26
C GLU A 153 -20.95 -21.70 44.67
N LYS A 154 -22.20 -21.39 45.02
CA LYS A 154 -22.88 -20.15 44.62
C LYS A 154 -22.22 -18.88 45.17
N LYS A 155 -21.53 -18.92 46.31
CA LYS A 155 -20.73 -17.79 46.81
C LYS A 155 -19.43 -17.66 46.02
N GLN A 156 -18.75 -18.78 45.78
CA GLN A 156 -17.48 -18.83 45.06
C GLN A 156 -17.60 -18.34 43.62
N LEU A 157 -18.61 -18.82 42.87
CA LEU A 157 -18.92 -18.37 41.50
C LEU A 157 -19.32 -16.88 41.41
N ARG A 158 -19.83 -16.27 42.49
CA ARG A 158 -20.09 -14.82 42.53
C ARG A 158 -18.81 -14.01 42.71
N GLU A 159 -17.90 -14.49 43.55
CA GLU A 159 -16.59 -13.86 43.78
C GLU A 159 -15.72 -13.95 42.52
N GLU A 160 -15.76 -15.09 41.82
CA GLU A 160 -15.14 -15.28 40.50
C GLU A 160 -15.74 -14.34 39.44
N LEU A 161 -17.07 -14.23 39.36
CA LEU A 161 -17.74 -13.29 38.44
C LEU A 161 -17.38 -11.83 38.74
N GLU A 162 -17.34 -11.43 40.01
CA GLU A 162 -16.96 -10.07 40.42
C GLU A 162 -15.50 -9.75 40.05
N ASN A 163 -14.61 -10.75 40.11
CA ASN A 163 -13.21 -10.60 39.71
C ASN A 163 -13.04 -10.54 38.19
N LEU A 164 -13.73 -11.39 37.43
CA LEU A 164 -13.77 -11.31 35.96
C LEU A 164 -14.34 -9.96 35.47
N MET A 165 -15.33 -9.41 36.17
CA MET A 165 -15.84 -8.04 35.90
C MET A 165 -14.76 -6.97 36.14
N LYS A 166 -13.95 -7.08 37.20
CA LYS A 166 -12.84 -6.14 37.46
C LYS A 166 -11.76 -6.22 36.38
N GLU A 167 -11.40 -7.43 35.96
CA GLU A 167 -10.45 -7.67 34.86
C GLU A 167 -10.96 -7.12 33.53
N GLN A 168 -12.24 -7.35 33.21
CA GLN A 168 -12.89 -6.78 32.03
C GLN A 168 -12.81 -5.24 32.03
N ASN A 169 -13.19 -4.58 33.13
CA ASN A 169 -13.13 -3.12 33.26
C ASN A 169 -11.69 -2.58 33.11
N LEU A 170 -10.70 -3.30 33.65
CA LEU A 170 -9.28 -2.95 33.52
C LEU A 170 -8.79 -3.08 32.07
N LEU A 171 -9.17 -4.15 31.37
CA LEU A 171 -8.82 -4.37 29.96
C LEU A 171 -9.50 -3.36 29.04
N GLU A 172 -10.78 -3.07 29.25
CA GLU A 172 -11.55 -2.05 28.53
C GLU A 172 -10.93 -0.64 28.71
N THR A 173 -10.44 -0.35 29.92
CA THR A 173 -9.74 0.91 30.20
C THR A 173 -8.37 0.98 29.50
N LYS A 174 -7.63 -0.13 29.43
CA LYS A 174 -6.37 -0.22 28.65
C LYS A 174 -6.59 -0.10 27.14
N LEU A 175 -7.67 -0.68 26.61
CA LEU A 175 -8.04 -0.53 25.21
C LEU A 175 -8.33 0.95 24.89
N ARG A 176 -9.13 1.63 25.72
CA ARG A 176 -9.37 3.08 25.59
C ARG A 176 -8.10 3.93 25.67
N SER A 177 -7.11 3.58 26.49
CA SER A 177 -5.83 4.31 26.50
C SER A 177 -5.03 4.08 25.21
N TYR A 178 -4.95 2.84 24.70
CA TYR A 178 -4.27 2.56 23.43
C TYR A 178 -4.97 3.19 22.21
N GLU A 179 -6.30 3.28 22.21
CA GLU A 179 -7.07 4.00 21.18
C GLU A 179 -6.79 5.52 21.23
N LYS A 180 -6.68 6.09 22.43
CA LYS A 180 -6.29 7.49 22.63
C LYS A 180 -4.85 7.75 22.19
N GLU A 181 -3.91 6.87 22.53
CA GLU A 181 -2.52 6.95 22.09
C GLU A 181 -2.43 6.88 20.55
N LYS A 182 -3.05 5.87 19.93
CA LYS A 182 -3.14 5.72 18.47
C LYS A 182 -3.70 6.95 17.78
N THR A 183 -4.78 7.54 18.30
CA THR A 183 -5.39 8.76 17.73
C THR A 183 -4.54 10.01 17.98
N SER A 184 -3.73 10.05 19.05
CA SER A 184 -2.77 11.14 19.29
C SER A 184 -1.52 11.07 18.43
N PHE A 185 -1.07 9.87 18.04
CA PHE A 185 0.10 9.68 17.19
C PHE A 185 -0.16 9.93 15.70
N ALA A 186 -1.40 9.76 15.21
CA ALA A 186 -1.71 9.93 13.79
C ALA A 186 -1.39 11.35 13.26
N PRO A 187 -1.81 12.47 13.90
CA PRO A 187 -1.45 13.81 13.42
C PRO A 187 0.06 14.09 13.45
N ALA A 188 0.79 13.57 14.43
CA ALA A 188 2.25 13.75 14.51
C ALA A 188 3.00 12.95 13.43
N LEU A 189 2.46 11.78 13.04
CA LEU A 189 2.98 11.01 11.89
C LEU A 189 2.70 11.74 10.57
N GLU A 190 1.51 12.32 10.41
CA GLU A 190 1.17 13.14 9.24
C GLU A 190 2.06 14.40 9.15
N GLU A 191 2.28 15.11 10.27
CA GLU A 191 3.15 16.28 10.35
C GLU A 191 4.60 15.94 9.95
N THR A 192 5.19 14.89 10.53
CA THR A 192 6.55 14.46 10.15
C THR A 192 6.63 13.94 8.70
N GLN A 193 5.56 13.36 8.16
CA GLN A 193 5.51 13.01 6.74
C GLN A 193 5.51 14.26 5.83
N TRP A 194 4.76 15.30 6.19
CA TRP A 194 4.79 16.59 5.49
C TRP A 194 6.16 17.28 5.58
N GLU A 195 6.80 17.29 6.75
CA GLU A 195 8.16 17.81 6.90
C GLU A 195 9.16 17.07 5.99
N VAL A 196 9.12 15.73 5.95
CA VAL A 196 10.01 14.93 5.08
C VAL A 196 9.76 15.23 3.60
N CYS A 197 8.50 15.39 3.18
CA CYS A 197 8.16 15.82 1.82
C CYS A 197 8.69 17.22 1.50
N GLN A 198 8.49 18.20 2.40
CA GLN A 198 9.00 19.56 2.25
C GLN A 198 10.54 19.57 2.14
N LYS A 199 11.25 18.90 3.05
CA LYS A 199 12.71 18.85 3.05
C LYS A 199 13.27 18.11 1.83
N SER A 200 12.57 17.11 1.32
CA SER A 200 12.92 16.48 0.03
C SER A 200 12.79 17.46 -1.15
N GLY A 201 11.79 18.34 -1.13
CA GLY A 201 11.64 19.45 -2.08
C GLY A 201 12.78 20.48 -1.97
N GLU A 202 13.06 20.97 -0.76
CA GLU A 202 14.17 21.91 -0.48
C GLU A 202 15.52 21.35 -0.96
N ILE A 203 15.83 20.09 -0.63
CA ILE A 203 17.05 19.41 -1.08
C ILE A 203 17.11 19.29 -2.61
N SER A 204 15.98 19.09 -3.28
CA SER A 204 15.92 18.98 -4.74
C SER A 204 16.16 20.34 -5.42
N LEU A 205 15.58 21.42 -4.88
CA LEU A 205 15.82 22.79 -5.34
C LEU A 205 17.30 23.19 -5.15
N LEU A 206 17.88 22.90 -3.98
CA LEU A 206 19.30 23.20 -3.70
C LEU A 206 20.24 22.40 -4.62
N LYS A 207 19.90 21.14 -4.95
CA LYS A 207 20.64 20.34 -5.95
C LYS A 207 20.54 20.93 -7.36
N GLN A 208 19.39 21.48 -7.74
CA GLN A 208 19.22 22.16 -9.03
C GLN A 208 20.08 23.44 -9.08
N GLN A 209 19.97 24.32 -8.08
CA GLN A 209 20.75 25.55 -8.00
C GLN A 209 22.26 25.31 -8.00
N LEU A 210 22.72 24.25 -7.30
CA LEU A 210 24.12 23.83 -7.31
C LEU A 210 24.57 23.36 -8.71
N LYS A 211 23.72 22.60 -9.42
CA LYS A 211 24.01 22.15 -10.80
C LYS A 211 24.07 23.34 -11.76
N GLU A 212 23.15 24.30 -11.65
CA GLU A 212 23.10 25.51 -12.47
C GLU A 212 24.36 26.37 -12.24
N SER A 213 24.72 26.62 -10.98
CA SER A 213 25.96 27.32 -10.59
C SER A 213 27.21 26.61 -11.11
N GLN A 214 27.24 25.26 -11.06
CA GLN A 214 28.35 24.49 -11.62
C GLN A 214 28.43 24.60 -13.15
N THR A 215 27.30 24.68 -13.85
CA THR A 215 27.30 24.92 -15.30
C THR A 215 27.77 26.33 -15.66
N GLU A 216 27.42 27.36 -14.87
CA GLU A 216 27.93 28.71 -15.07
C GLU A 216 29.44 28.83 -14.77
N LEU A 217 29.93 28.20 -13.70
CA LEU A 217 31.37 28.14 -13.43
C LEU A 217 32.14 27.46 -14.59
N ASN A 218 31.55 26.45 -15.22
CA ASN A 218 32.13 25.79 -16.38
C ASN A 218 32.14 26.70 -17.62
N THR A 219 31.05 27.41 -17.94
CA THR A 219 31.03 28.35 -19.08
C THR A 219 31.98 29.52 -18.87
N LYS A 220 32.00 30.12 -17.68
CA LYS A 220 32.96 31.17 -17.31
C LYS A 220 34.41 30.69 -17.36
N THR A 221 34.68 29.42 -17.02
CA THR A 221 36.00 28.82 -17.22
C THR A 221 36.37 28.73 -18.71
N THR A 222 35.45 28.32 -19.59
CA THR A 222 35.72 28.29 -21.04
C THR A 222 35.86 29.67 -21.67
N GLU A 223 35.07 30.67 -21.23
CA GLU A 223 35.24 32.08 -21.61
C GLU A 223 36.64 32.59 -21.25
N ILE A 224 37.09 32.35 -20.01
CA ILE A 224 38.43 32.75 -19.54
C ILE A 224 39.54 32.06 -20.34
N LEU A 225 39.37 30.81 -20.74
CA LEU A 225 40.35 30.10 -21.59
C LEU A 225 40.40 30.67 -23.02
N SER A 226 39.24 30.99 -23.59
CA SER A 226 39.16 31.66 -24.91
C SER A 226 39.81 33.06 -24.88
N LEU A 227 39.49 33.88 -23.89
CA LEU A 227 40.10 35.21 -23.71
C LEU A 227 41.62 35.12 -23.47
N LYS A 228 42.10 34.10 -22.74
CA LYS A 228 43.55 33.84 -22.58
C LYS A 228 44.23 33.43 -23.88
N ALA A 229 43.52 32.74 -24.80
CA ALA A 229 44.05 32.43 -26.13
C ALA A 229 44.13 33.69 -27.00
N GLN A 230 43.06 34.47 -27.06
CA GLN A 230 43.00 35.75 -27.79
C GLN A 230 44.06 36.75 -27.31
N LEU A 231 44.27 36.86 -25.99
CA LEU A 231 45.31 37.74 -25.41
C LEU A 231 46.73 37.31 -25.83
N LYS A 232 47.00 36.00 -25.92
CA LYS A 232 48.27 35.48 -26.46
C LYS A 232 48.44 35.81 -27.94
N GLU A 233 47.39 35.63 -28.73
CA GLU A 233 47.40 35.91 -30.17
C GLU A 233 47.64 37.40 -30.45
N VAL A 234 46.95 38.29 -29.73
CA VAL A 234 47.15 39.75 -29.81
C VAL A 234 48.56 40.14 -29.38
N ARG A 235 49.12 39.50 -28.35
CA ARG A 235 50.52 39.74 -27.93
C ARG A 235 51.51 39.36 -29.03
N VAL A 236 51.39 38.16 -29.63
CA VAL A 236 52.28 37.74 -30.74
C VAL A 236 52.12 38.66 -31.96
N LYS A 237 50.91 39.16 -32.23
CA LYS A 237 50.66 40.18 -33.27
C LYS A 237 51.33 41.53 -32.95
N MET A 238 51.35 41.93 -31.67
CA MET A 238 52.03 43.15 -31.20
C MET A 238 53.55 43.02 -31.33
N GLU A 239 54.14 41.95 -30.80
CA GLU A 239 55.57 41.61 -30.92
C GLU A 239 56.01 41.59 -32.40
N GLY A 240 55.16 41.02 -33.29
CA GLY A 240 55.38 41.00 -34.74
C GLY A 240 55.17 42.33 -35.48
N LEU A 241 54.60 43.36 -34.83
CA LEU A 241 54.53 44.75 -35.33
C LEU A 241 55.68 45.60 -34.78
N GLU A 242 56.10 45.36 -33.54
CA GLU A 242 57.28 45.98 -32.93
C GLU A 242 58.54 45.66 -33.73
N MET A 243 58.76 44.39 -34.09
CA MET A 243 59.87 43.98 -34.97
C MET A 243 59.83 44.70 -36.33
N LYS A 244 58.67 44.80 -36.98
CA LYS A 244 58.53 45.51 -38.27
C LYS A 244 58.81 47.00 -38.15
N THR A 245 58.45 47.61 -37.02
CA THR A 245 58.78 49.01 -36.73
C THR A 245 60.29 49.17 -36.58
N GLN A 246 60.95 48.27 -35.85
CA GLN A 246 62.40 48.26 -35.71
C GLN A 246 63.14 48.08 -37.06
N ASP A 247 62.64 47.20 -37.95
CA ASP A 247 63.16 47.01 -39.31
C ASP A 247 63.00 48.29 -40.16
N LEU A 248 61.82 48.92 -40.11
CA LEU A 248 61.54 50.16 -40.83
C LEU A 248 62.39 51.34 -40.31
N GLU A 249 62.59 51.46 -38.99
CA GLU A 249 63.53 52.42 -38.43
C GLU A 249 64.98 52.15 -38.87
N GLY A 250 65.40 50.88 -38.95
CA GLY A 250 66.72 50.50 -39.45
C GLY A 250 66.92 50.90 -40.91
N SER A 251 65.91 50.66 -41.75
CA SER A 251 65.87 51.10 -43.14
C SER A 251 65.91 52.64 -43.25
N LEU A 252 65.10 53.35 -42.45
CA LEU A 252 65.07 54.82 -42.41
C LEU A 252 66.43 55.41 -41.97
N ARG A 253 67.08 54.83 -40.96
CA ARG A 253 68.44 55.24 -40.53
C ARG A 253 69.47 55.03 -41.65
N THR A 254 69.38 53.92 -42.39
CA THR A 254 70.24 53.67 -43.56
C THR A 254 69.99 54.70 -44.67
N LYS A 255 68.72 55.02 -44.97
CA LYS A 255 68.37 56.04 -45.98
C LYS A 255 68.75 57.46 -45.56
N ALA A 256 68.74 57.79 -44.27
CA ALA A 256 69.27 59.05 -43.79
C ALA A 256 70.79 59.17 -44.04
N MET A 257 71.55 58.10 -43.80
CA MET A 257 72.99 58.05 -44.11
C MET A 257 73.28 58.14 -45.61
N GLU A 258 72.50 57.46 -46.46
CA GLU A 258 72.60 57.59 -47.92
C GLU A 258 72.35 59.03 -48.38
N LEU A 259 71.34 59.71 -47.84
CA LEU A 259 71.03 61.10 -48.14
C LEU A 259 72.14 62.06 -47.67
N GLU A 260 72.72 61.84 -46.50
CA GLU A 260 73.86 62.63 -46.00
C GLU A 260 75.09 62.48 -46.92
N VAL A 261 75.37 61.29 -47.43
CA VAL A 261 76.43 61.07 -48.43
C VAL A 261 76.11 61.83 -49.73
N CYS A 262 74.88 61.71 -50.25
CA CYS A 262 74.46 62.44 -51.45
C CYS A 262 74.51 63.96 -51.29
N GLU A 263 74.17 64.51 -50.13
CA GLU A 263 74.28 65.94 -49.84
C GLU A 263 75.75 66.39 -49.79
N ASN A 264 76.62 65.62 -49.14
CA ASN A 264 78.07 65.89 -49.14
C ASN A 264 78.67 65.85 -50.55
N GLU A 265 78.27 64.89 -51.40
CA GLU A 265 78.68 64.86 -52.81
C GLU A 265 78.15 66.06 -53.61
N LEU A 266 76.91 66.48 -53.36
CA LEU A 266 76.30 67.64 -53.98
C LEU A 266 77.01 68.95 -53.58
N GLN A 267 77.34 69.14 -52.30
CA GLN A 267 78.14 70.30 -51.85
C GLN A 267 79.53 70.27 -52.47
N ARG A 268 80.17 69.11 -52.57
CA ARG A 268 81.46 68.95 -53.27
C ARG A 268 81.36 69.35 -54.75
N LYS A 269 80.28 68.96 -55.44
CA LYS A 269 80.00 69.33 -56.85
C LYS A 269 79.65 70.81 -57.02
N LYS A 270 78.97 71.41 -56.04
CA LYS A 270 78.70 72.85 -55.99
C LYS A 270 80.00 73.65 -55.88
N ASN A 271 80.87 73.27 -54.95
CA ASN A 271 82.18 73.92 -54.75
C ASN A 271 83.08 73.77 -56.01
N GLU A 272 83.08 72.61 -56.66
CA GLU A 272 83.73 72.43 -57.98
C GLU A 272 83.15 73.39 -59.04
N SER A 273 81.82 73.56 -59.10
CA SER A 273 81.16 74.46 -60.05
C SER A 273 81.44 75.93 -59.77
N GLU A 274 81.54 76.34 -58.51
CA GLU A 274 81.89 77.70 -58.10
C GLU A 274 83.34 78.02 -58.45
N LEU A 275 84.30 77.14 -58.15
CA LEU A 275 85.70 77.30 -58.55
C LEU A 275 85.89 77.33 -60.08
N LEU A 276 85.13 76.51 -60.82
CA LEU A 276 85.14 76.56 -62.29
C LEU A 276 84.56 77.89 -62.82
N ARG A 277 83.54 78.44 -62.16
CA ARG A 277 82.94 79.75 -62.50
C ARG A 277 83.90 80.89 -62.23
N GLU A 278 84.62 80.88 -61.10
CA GLU A 278 85.69 81.84 -60.81
C GLU A 278 86.80 81.76 -61.87
N LYS A 279 87.23 80.56 -62.25
CA LYS A 279 88.21 80.36 -63.32
C LYS A 279 87.71 80.86 -64.67
N VAL A 280 86.43 80.68 -65.00
CA VAL A 280 85.82 81.25 -66.20
C VAL A 280 85.81 82.78 -66.12
N ASN A 281 85.40 83.39 -65.01
CA ASN A 281 85.42 84.84 -64.82
C ASN A 281 86.85 85.42 -65.01
N LEU A 282 87.87 84.75 -64.50
CA LEU A 282 89.28 85.15 -64.68
C LEU A 282 89.72 85.05 -66.15
N LEU A 283 89.36 83.97 -66.85
CA LEU A 283 89.64 83.81 -68.28
C LEU A 283 88.82 84.80 -69.15
N GLU A 284 87.60 85.15 -68.73
CA GLU A 284 86.78 86.18 -69.40
C GLU A 284 87.36 87.57 -69.19
N GLN A 285 87.90 87.88 -68.01
CA GLN A 285 88.64 89.11 -67.75
C GLN A 285 89.94 89.15 -68.57
N GLU A 286 90.74 88.08 -68.58
CA GLU A 286 91.94 87.96 -69.42
C GLU A 286 91.60 88.11 -70.91
N ILE A 287 90.47 87.54 -71.37
CA ILE A 287 89.96 87.73 -72.73
C ILE A 287 89.48 89.17 -72.98
N VAL A 288 88.94 89.87 -71.98
CA VAL A 288 88.58 91.30 -72.10
C VAL A 288 89.84 92.16 -72.16
N ASP A 289 90.83 91.91 -71.30
CA ASP A 289 92.10 92.62 -71.26
C ASP A 289 92.84 92.43 -72.60
N LEU A 290 93.04 91.18 -73.04
CA LEU A 290 93.55 90.83 -74.36
C LEU A 290 92.69 91.39 -75.51
N ARG A 291 91.38 91.58 -75.34
CA ARG A 291 90.52 92.27 -76.33
C ARG A 291 90.70 93.79 -76.31
N THR A 292 91.05 94.41 -75.19
CA THR A 292 91.41 95.83 -75.14
C THR A 292 92.81 96.07 -75.69
N GLU A 293 93.77 95.18 -75.44
CA GLU A 293 95.06 95.15 -76.14
C GLU A 293 94.85 94.95 -77.64
N LEU A 294 94.05 93.96 -78.06
CA LEU A 294 93.67 93.77 -79.46
C LEU A 294 92.80 94.91 -80.02
N ALA A 295 92.17 95.75 -79.20
CA ALA A 295 91.47 96.95 -79.65
C ALA A 295 92.45 98.09 -79.89
N VAL A 296 93.42 98.31 -79.00
CA VAL A 296 94.56 99.24 -79.20
C VAL A 296 95.38 98.81 -80.43
N LEU A 297 95.56 97.51 -80.65
CA LEU A 297 96.21 96.96 -81.85
C LEU A 297 95.31 96.94 -83.10
N LYS A 298 93.98 97.06 -82.98
CA LYS A 298 93.04 97.20 -84.11
C LYS A 298 92.74 98.64 -84.50
N GLU A 299 92.87 99.58 -83.57
CA GLU A 299 93.02 101.00 -83.90
C GLU A 299 94.35 101.26 -84.65
N GLN A 300 95.24 100.26 -84.69
CA GLN A 300 96.42 100.19 -85.56
C GLN A 300 96.25 99.26 -86.78
N LEU A 301 95.16 98.48 -86.92
CA LEU A 301 95.00 97.50 -88.00
C LEU A 301 93.54 97.01 -88.26
N SER A 302 93.07 97.18 -89.51
CA SER A 302 91.73 96.79 -89.99
C SER A 302 91.69 95.43 -90.74
N GLU A 303 90.47 94.89 -90.96
CA GLU A 303 90.12 93.71 -91.81
C GLU A 303 90.42 92.31 -91.19
N ALA A 304 89.63 91.20 -91.34
CA ALA A 304 88.31 90.91 -91.96
C ALA A 304 87.55 89.67 -91.32
N ARG A 305 86.52 89.09 -92.02
CA ARG A 305 85.47 88.07 -91.60
C ARG A 305 85.59 86.71 -92.36
N GLU A 306 84.78 85.63 -92.21
CA GLU A 306 83.47 85.30 -91.58
C GLU A 306 83.60 84.13 -90.54
N VAL A 307 82.90 82.96 -90.39
CA VAL A 307 81.78 82.19 -91.02
C VAL A 307 81.10 81.25 -89.95
N ALA A 308 80.16 80.33 -90.29
CA ALA A 308 79.25 79.67 -89.28
C ALA A 308 78.71 78.21 -89.55
N ARG A 309 78.24 77.52 -88.47
CA ARG A 309 77.10 76.53 -88.33
C ARG A 309 77.10 75.19 -89.17
N PRO A 310 76.12 74.24 -89.09
CA PRO A 310 75.04 73.87 -88.11
C PRO A 310 74.82 72.32 -87.83
N CYS A 311 73.71 71.96 -87.11
CA CYS A 311 72.94 70.67 -87.14
C CYS A 311 73.50 69.39 -86.43
N ALA A 312 72.73 68.36 -86.03
CA ALA A 312 71.26 68.15 -85.81
C ALA A 312 70.96 66.87 -84.94
N LEU A 313 69.67 66.57 -84.67
CA LEU A 313 69.10 65.49 -83.82
C LEU A 313 69.03 64.09 -84.48
N VAL A 314 68.95 63.00 -83.68
CA VAL A 314 67.94 61.89 -83.70
C VAL A 314 68.26 60.90 -82.54
N ASP A 315 67.31 60.56 -81.65
CA ASP A 315 67.28 59.20 -81.00
C ASP A 315 65.95 58.74 -80.30
N ASP A 316 64.83 59.46 -80.42
CA ASP A 316 63.58 59.12 -79.68
C ASP A 316 62.85 57.83 -80.14
N ALA A 317 63.29 57.19 -81.23
CA ALA A 317 62.58 56.06 -81.82
C ALA A 317 62.75 54.72 -81.07
N GLN A 318 63.89 54.51 -80.39
CA GLN A 318 64.23 53.21 -79.81
C GLN A 318 63.66 53.01 -78.40
N ALA A 319 63.62 54.09 -77.59
CA ALA A 319 63.09 54.04 -76.23
C ALA A 319 61.60 53.62 -76.19
N LEU A 320 60.80 54.14 -77.13
CA LEU A 320 59.37 53.80 -77.25
C LEU A 320 59.13 52.33 -77.63
N GLN A 321 60.06 51.68 -78.32
CA GLN A 321 59.89 50.27 -78.71
C GLN A 321 60.11 49.32 -77.53
N GLY A 322 61.13 49.56 -76.70
CA GLY A 322 61.36 48.78 -75.48
C GLY A 322 60.21 48.89 -74.46
N GLU A 323 59.61 50.08 -74.34
CA GLU A 323 58.46 50.32 -73.46
C GLU A 323 57.20 49.55 -73.90
N VAL A 324 56.97 49.43 -75.22
CA VAL A 324 55.87 48.61 -75.77
C VAL A 324 56.09 47.11 -75.52
N GLU A 325 57.34 46.64 -75.51
CA GLU A 325 57.66 45.24 -75.20
C GLU A 325 57.52 44.94 -73.69
N ARG A 326 57.91 45.88 -72.82
CA ARG A 326 57.66 45.82 -71.36
C ARG A 326 56.17 45.71 -71.05
N LEU A 327 55.35 46.60 -71.61
CA LEU A 327 53.90 46.62 -71.39
C LEU A 327 53.19 45.36 -71.92
N ARG A 328 53.73 44.71 -72.97
CA ARG A 328 53.23 43.39 -73.44
C ARG A 328 53.54 42.26 -72.47
N ALA A 329 54.71 42.26 -71.84
CA ALA A 329 55.07 41.28 -70.81
C ALA A 329 54.19 41.43 -69.57
N GLU A 330 53.95 42.66 -69.11
CA GLU A 330 53.06 42.96 -67.98
C GLU A 330 51.61 42.58 -68.26
N LEU A 331 51.07 42.92 -69.45
CA LEU A 331 49.73 42.51 -69.85
C LEU A 331 49.56 40.97 -69.86
N LYS A 332 50.58 40.23 -70.29
CA LYS A 332 50.52 38.77 -70.26
C LYS A 332 50.60 38.23 -68.83
N ALA A 333 51.49 38.76 -67.99
CA ALA A 333 51.58 38.34 -66.59
C ALA A 333 50.25 38.53 -65.84
N GLU A 334 49.51 39.62 -66.11
CA GLU A 334 48.19 39.86 -65.54
C GLU A 334 47.10 38.93 -66.12
N GLN A 335 47.21 38.51 -67.39
CA GLN A 335 46.35 37.48 -67.97
C GLN A 335 46.59 36.11 -67.31
N ASP A 336 47.85 35.67 -67.22
CA ASP A 336 48.24 34.41 -66.58
C ASP A 336 47.80 34.40 -65.09
N ASN A 337 47.94 35.53 -64.38
CA ASN A 337 47.46 35.73 -63.00
C ASN A 337 45.92 35.63 -62.88
N ASN A 338 45.18 36.30 -63.77
CA ASN A 338 43.72 36.28 -63.77
C ASN A 338 43.14 34.90 -64.12
N GLU A 339 43.80 34.14 -65.01
CA GLU A 339 43.46 32.73 -65.26
C GLU A 339 43.70 31.85 -64.03
N GLN A 340 44.84 32.04 -63.33
CA GLN A 340 45.13 31.32 -62.08
C GLN A 340 44.10 31.64 -60.98
N MET A 341 43.73 32.92 -60.79
CA MET A 341 42.69 33.33 -59.84
C MET A 341 41.31 32.76 -60.20
N THR A 342 40.96 32.76 -61.50
CA THR A 342 39.72 32.16 -62.00
C THR A 342 39.68 30.65 -61.75
N SER A 343 40.78 29.93 -61.99
CA SER A 343 40.92 28.50 -61.72
C SER A 343 40.79 28.19 -60.22
N SER A 344 41.44 28.98 -59.35
CA SER A 344 41.32 28.87 -57.90
C SER A 344 39.87 29.03 -57.43
N PHE A 345 39.16 30.03 -57.96
CA PHE A 345 37.75 30.26 -57.61
C PHE A 345 36.81 29.16 -58.14
N GLN A 346 37.12 28.54 -59.28
CA GLN A 346 36.39 27.37 -59.77
C GLN A 346 36.62 26.15 -58.87
N HIS A 347 37.85 25.92 -58.41
CA HIS A 347 38.18 24.81 -57.50
C HIS A 347 37.53 24.98 -56.12
N GLU A 348 37.58 26.19 -55.54
CA GLU A 348 36.88 26.52 -54.30
C GLU A 348 35.36 26.31 -54.45
N ARG A 349 34.75 26.79 -55.54
CA ARG A 349 33.31 26.58 -55.81
C ARG A 349 32.93 25.10 -55.90
N GLN A 350 33.78 24.26 -56.49
CA GLN A 350 33.55 22.81 -56.54
C GLN A 350 33.69 22.16 -55.14
N THR A 351 34.66 22.59 -54.35
CA THR A 351 34.82 22.14 -52.95
C THR A 351 33.59 22.50 -52.10
N TRP A 352 33.09 23.73 -52.22
CA TRP A 352 31.85 24.17 -51.56
C TRP A 352 30.62 23.37 -52.02
N LYS A 353 30.54 22.99 -53.30
CA LYS A 353 29.46 22.13 -53.81
C LYS A 353 29.52 20.73 -53.20
N GLU A 354 30.71 20.14 -53.12
CA GLU A 354 30.90 18.82 -52.50
C GLU A 354 30.62 18.83 -51.00
N GLU A 355 30.99 19.90 -50.28
CA GLU A 355 30.67 20.04 -48.86
C GLU A 355 29.18 20.33 -48.61
N LYS A 356 28.51 21.12 -49.47
CA LYS A 356 27.05 21.27 -49.46
C LYS A 356 26.36 19.91 -49.59
N GLU A 357 26.80 19.07 -50.54
CA GLU A 357 26.25 17.72 -50.70
C GLU A 357 26.49 16.84 -49.46
N LYS A 358 27.68 16.85 -48.86
CA LYS A 358 27.95 16.11 -47.60
C LYS A 358 27.02 16.57 -46.47
N VAL A 359 26.83 17.87 -46.29
CA VAL A 359 25.90 18.44 -45.29
C VAL A 359 24.46 17.99 -45.55
N ILE A 360 24.00 18.03 -46.81
CA ILE A 360 22.66 17.56 -47.20
C ILE A 360 22.48 16.05 -46.91
N HIS A 361 23.49 15.22 -47.22
CA HIS A 361 23.44 13.79 -46.93
C HIS A 361 23.42 13.51 -45.43
N TYR A 362 24.24 14.21 -44.65
CA TYR A 362 24.25 14.09 -43.18
C TYR A 362 22.91 14.55 -42.55
N GLN A 363 22.33 15.66 -43.03
CA GLN A 363 21.01 16.12 -42.59
C GLN A 363 19.91 15.11 -42.89
N LYS A 364 19.89 14.52 -44.10
CA LYS A 364 18.95 13.45 -44.48
C LYS A 364 19.12 12.21 -43.60
N GLN A 365 20.37 11.80 -43.30
CA GLN A 365 20.64 10.67 -42.41
C GLN A 365 20.19 10.95 -40.96
N LEU A 366 20.39 12.18 -40.46
CA LEU A 366 19.95 12.59 -39.14
C LEU A 366 18.42 12.63 -39.02
N GLN A 367 17.72 13.15 -40.05
CA GLN A 367 16.26 13.12 -40.15
C GLN A 367 15.71 11.68 -40.15
N GLN A 368 16.29 10.78 -40.94
CA GLN A 368 15.93 9.35 -40.93
C GLN A 368 16.17 8.71 -39.55
N SER A 369 17.31 8.98 -38.92
CA SER A 369 17.62 8.47 -37.57
C SER A 369 16.63 8.97 -36.52
N TYR A 370 16.24 10.25 -36.57
CA TYR A 370 15.24 10.83 -35.70
C TYR A 370 13.87 10.19 -35.91
N LEU A 371 13.43 10.02 -37.16
CA LEU A 371 12.14 9.39 -37.49
C LEU A 371 12.08 7.92 -37.05
N HIS A 372 13.17 7.17 -37.22
CA HIS A 372 13.28 5.79 -36.71
C HIS A 372 13.25 5.73 -35.18
N MET A 373 13.93 6.65 -34.50
CA MET A 373 13.92 6.75 -33.03
C MET A 373 12.52 7.12 -32.50
N TYR A 374 11.86 8.11 -33.12
CA TYR A 374 10.49 8.51 -32.77
C TYR A 374 9.49 7.37 -32.95
N LYS A 375 9.52 6.67 -34.09
CA LYS A 375 8.66 5.48 -34.33
C LYS A 375 8.97 4.33 -33.38
N ARG A 376 10.21 4.19 -32.90
CA ARG A 376 10.57 3.23 -31.84
C ARG A 376 9.98 3.63 -30.49
N ASN A 377 10.08 4.91 -30.10
CA ASN A 377 9.53 5.41 -28.84
C ASN A 377 8.00 5.30 -28.81
N GLN A 378 7.32 5.71 -29.89
CA GLN A 378 5.85 5.59 -29.98
C GLN A 378 5.37 4.13 -29.86
N ASN A 379 6.15 3.16 -30.33
CA ASN A 379 5.86 1.74 -30.14
C ASN A 379 6.14 1.26 -28.70
N LEU A 380 7.19 1.79 -28.04
CA LEU A 380 7.46 1.52 -26.62
C LEU A 380 6.36 2.10 -25.72
N GLU A 381 5.92 3.32 -26.00
CA GLU A 381 4.79 4.00 -25.32
C GLU A 381 3.50 3.18 -25.44
N LYS A 382 3.16 2.70 -26.65
CA LYS A 382 2.01 1.82 -26.88
C LYS A 382 2.11 0.50 -26.09
N MET A 383 3.29 -0.11 -25.99
CA MET A 383 3.49 -1.31 -25.18
C MET A 383 3.41 -1.01 -23.67
N LEU A 384 3.91 0.13 -23.21
CA LEU A 384 3.76 0.57 -21.81
C LEU A 384 2.29 0.85 -21.45
N GLN A 385 1.52 1.46 -22.36
CA GLN A 385 0.07 1.65 -22.22
C GLN A 385 -0.67 0.31 -22.15
N GLN A 386 -0.30 -0.66 -23.00
CA GLN A 386 -0.89 -2.02 -22.97
C GLN A 386 -0.57 -2.77 -21.68
N LEU A 387 0.65 -2.64 -21.14
CA LEU A 387 1.02 -3.24 -19.85
C LEU A 387 0.30 -2.56 -18.69
N ALA A 388 0.22 -1.22 -18.67
CA ALA A 388 -0.51 -0.47 -17.64
C ALA A 388 -2.01 -0.81 -17.63
N ALA A 389 -2.64 -0.97 -18.80
CA ALA A 389 -4.03 -1.40 -18.94
C ALA A 389 -4.26 -2.89 -18.58
N GLY A 390 -3.19 -3.67 -18.35
CA GLY A 390 -3.26 -5.08 -17.97
C GLY A 390 -3.17 -5.35 -16.46
N GLU A 391 -2.75 -4.37 -15.65
CA GLU A 391 -2.39 -4.61 -14.23
C GLU A 391 -3.44 -4.13 -13.21
N ASP A 392 -4.30 -3.16 -13.57
CA ASP A 392 -5.49 -2.82 -12.77
C ASP A 392 -6.58 -2.15 -13.62
N GLY A 393 -7.84 -2.24 -13.20
CA GLY A 393 -9.01 -1.69 -13.89
C GLY A 393 -9.19 -0.18 -13.74
N LYS A 394 -8.11 0.59 -13.95
CA LYS A 394 -8.09 2.07 -13.86
C LYS A 394 -7.92 2.68 -15.24
N GLU A 395 -8.57 3.81 -15.47
CA GLU A 395 -8.58 4.48 -16.76
C GLU A 395 -7.15 4.81 -17.24
N PRO A 396 -6.84 4.59 -18.53
CA PRO A 396 -5.52 4.95 -19.05
C PRO A 396 -5.33 6.45 -18.89
N ILE A 397 -4.19 6.85 -18.31
CA ILE A 397 -3.86 8.27 -18.16
C ILE A 397 -3.71 8.85 -19.57
N GLU A 398 -4.70 9.63 -20.01
CA GLU A 398 -4.61 10.46 -21.20
C GLU A 398 -3.57 11.54 -20.98
N LEU A 399 -2.30 11.18 -21.21
CA LEU A 399 -1.22 12.11 -21.50
C LEU A 399 -1.49 12.74 -22.87
N ASN A 400 -2.50 13.62 -22.89
CA ASN A 400 -2.89 14.43 -24.03
C ASN A 400 -1.84 15.55 -24.21
N ILE A 401 -0.66 15.16 -24.70
CA ILE A 401 0.51 16.01 -24.93
C ILE A 401 0.17 16.96 -26.09
N PRO A 402 0.03 18.29 -25.85
CA PRO A 402 -0.36 19.22 -26.90
C PRO A 402 0.76 19.33 -27.93
N GLY A 403 0.56 18.76 -29.12
CA GLY A 403 1.57 18.68 -30.18
C GLY A 403 1.74 17.31 -30.83
N ALA A 404 1.00 16.27 -30.41
CA ALA A 404 1.05 14.95 -31.04
C ALA A 404 0.69 14.95 -32.54
N ASP A 405 -0.13 15.91 -33.00
CA ASP A 405 -0.62 16.05 -34.38
C ASP A 405 0.29 16.92 -35.29
N VAL A 406 1.60 17.03 -34.99
CA VAL A 406 2.57 17.58 -35.95
C VAL A 406 3.06 16.44 -36.86
N PRO A 407 2.76 16.43 -38.18
CA PRO A 407 3.25 15.40 -39.08
C PRO A 407 4.75 15.64 -39.35
N TYR A 408 5.62 15.04 -38.55
CA TYR A 408 7.07 15.06 -38.77
C TYR A 408 7.49 14.44 -40.11
N GLU A 409 6.57 13.75 -40.80
CA GLU A 409 6.72 13.18 -42.13
C GLU A 409 6.58 14.26 -43.24
N ASP A 410 5.91 15.38 -42.95
CA ASP A 410 5.78 16.54 -43.84
C ASP A 410 6.90 17.60 -43.62
N ILE A 411 7.69 17.49 -42.54
CA ILE A 411 8.86 18.36 -42.29
C ILE A 411 10.07 17.89 -43.12
N ILE A 412 9.84 17.78 -44.43
CA ILE A 412 10.90 17.64 -45.43
C ILE A 412 11.56 19.01 -45.58
N ALA A 413 12.88 19.06 -45.40
CA ALA A 413 13.64 20.29 -45.67
C ALA A 413 13.48 20.66 -47.14
N THR A 414 12.77 21.76 -47.41
CA THR A 414 12.46 22.22 -48.77
C THR A 414 13.75 22.58 -49.51
N GLU A 415 13.76 22.37 -50.82
CA GLU A 415 14.93 22.44 -51.71
C GLU A 415 15.64 23.81 -51.67
N ILE A 416 16.99 23.80 -51.59
CA ILE A 416 17.92 24.96 -51.54
C ILE A 416 19.14 24.65 -52.41
#